data_AF-A0A937JYP4-F1
#
_entry.id   AF-A0A937JYP4-F1
#
_cell.length_a   1.000
_cell.length_b   1.000
_cell.length_c   1.000
_cell.angle_alpha   90.00
_cell.angle_beta   90.00
_cell.angle_gamma   90.00
#
_symmetry.space_group_name_H-M   'P 1'
#
loop_
_entity.id
_entity.type
_entity.pdbx_description
1 polymer ?
#
loop_
_entity_poly.entity_id
_entity_poly.type
_entity_poly.pdbx_seq_one_letter_code
_entity_poly.pdbx_strand_id
1 'polypeptide(L)'
;MAWGIQYCDDAVAIDAAGIFIPRSEITGLIANNELASANKERKVAYGICNSVYEGVNALANKLGIAVTRPALVGAGDNKVNQTFTLTAQLMVNHTTAEIAPIPLPAGNAGKISIHNLFPTAADTSAYGGTGDTPGAGVVIPHALVQGYGSAVPANLATGDHRDWLIALYFSMLDQLEPSTALVSSTRGNAVGLTPPANFTGANAITGINADDLPLRSFFSTTFNFGFQLALNQQNQDFDLAA
;
A
#
# COMPACT_ATOMS: atom_id res chain seq x y z
N MET A 1 5.47 -14.04 -12.96
CA MET A 1 4.50 -13.11 -13.57
C MET A 1 4.98 -11.70 -13.23
N ALA A 2 5.05 -10.78 -14.20
CA ALA A 2 5.43 -9.39 -13.91
C ALA A 2 4.35 -8.71 -13.07
N TRP A 3 4.74 -7.85 -12.14
CA TRP A 3 3.79 -7.11 -11.31
C TRP A 3 2.94 -6.19 -12.19
N GLY A 4 1.62 -6.31 -12.12
CA GLY A 4 0.65 -5.64 -13.00
C GLY A 4 0.54 -4.12 -12.85
N ILE A 5 1.57 -3.46 -12.34
CA ILE A 5 1.72 -1.99 -12.34
C ILE A 5 2.34 -1.55 -13.66
N GLN A 6 1.89 -0.41 -14.18
CA GLN A 6 2.50 0.21 -15.33
C GLN A 6 3.65 1.14 -14.88
N TYR A 7 4.81 1.04 -15.51
CA TYR A 7 5.96 1.90 -15.26
C TYR A 7 6.09 2.93 -16.39
N CYS A 8 6.07 4.22 -16.05
CA CYS A 8 6.17 5.31 -17.02
C CYS A 8 7.52 6.01 -16.84
N ASP A 9 8.42 5.97 -17.83
CA ASP A 9 9.78 6.54 -17.77
C ASP A 9 9.93 7.85 -18.58
N ASP A 10 8.89 8.70 -18.56
CA ASP A 10 8.66 9.91 -19.38
C ASP A 10 8.31 9.68 -20.85
N ALA A 11 8.60 8.52 -21.44
CA ALA A 11 8.31 8.23 -22.84
C ALA A 11 7.11 7.28 -23.05
N VAL A 12 6.65 6.64 -21.97
CA VAL A 12 5.59 5.64 -22.00
C VAL A 12 4.23 6.29 -21.72
N ALA A 13 3.29 6.07 -22.64
CA ALA A 13 1.90 6.47 -22.48
C ALA A 13 1.14 5.53 -21.54
N ILE A 14 0.18 6.05 -20.77
CA ILE A 14 -0.70 5.26 -19.91
C ILE A 14 -1.50 4.27 -20.76
N ASP A 15 -1.52 2.98 -20.40
CA ASP A 15 -2.25 1.94 -21.13
C ASP A 15 -3.48 1.40 -20.38
N ALA A 16 -3.64 1.77 -19.10
CA ALA A 16 -4.74 1.33 -18.26
C ALA A 16 -5.33 2.45 -17.40
N ALA A 17 -6.65 2.39 -17.16
CA ALA A 17 -7.29 3.25 -16.17
C ALA A 17 -6.81 2.89 -14.76
N GLY A 18 -6.40 3.88 -13.98
CA GLY A 18 -5.83 3.66 -12.66
C GLY A 18 -5.51 4.94 -11.89
N ILE A 19 -4.70 4.78 -10.85
CA ILE A 19 -4.11 5.89 -10.10
C ILE A 19 -2.67 6.04 -10.55
N PHE A 20 -2.34 7.20 -11.14
CA PHE A 20 -0.97 7.59 -11.42
C PHE A 20 -0.34 8.21 -10.17
N ILE A 21 0.82 7.71 -9.81
CA ILE A 21 1.67 8.23 -8.73
C ILE A 21 2.95 8.75 -9.37
N PRO A 22 3.22 10.08 -9.31
CA PRO A 22 4.46 10.64 -9.82
C PRO A 22 5.68 10.03 -9.12
N ARG A 23 6.77 9.80 -9.86
CA ARG A 23 8.01 9.21 -9.30
C ARG A 23 8.50 9.98 -8.06
N SER A 24 8.36 11.31 -8.07
CA SER A 24 8.78 12.18 -6.96
C SER A 24 8.09 11.90 -5.63
N GLU A 25 6.96 11.19 -5.64
CA GLU A 25 6.22 10.82 -4.42
C GLU A 25 6.53 9.39 -3.94
N ILE A 26 7.34 8.65 -4.70
CA ILE A 26 7.76 7.30 -4.35
C ILE A 26 9.13 7.39 -3.68
N THR A 27 9.15 7.30 -2.35
CA THR A 27 10.34 7.48 -1.52
C THR A 27 11.41 6.47 -1.92
N GLY A 28 12.61 6.94 -2.31
CA GLY A 28 13.72 6.09 -2.72
C GLY A 28 13.85 5.88 -4.23
N LEU A 29 12.92 6.39 -5.06
CA LEU A 29 13.15 6.53 -6.50
C LEU A 29 13.69 7.93 -6.79
N ILE A 30 14.92 8.00 -7.29
CA ILE A 30 15.66 9.25 -7.49
C ILE A 30 15.66 9.64 -8.97
N ALA A 31 15.78 8.67 -9.88
CA ALA A 31 15.94 8.92 -11.31
C ALA A 31 14.89 8.19 -12.16
N ASN A 32 14.50 8.80 -13.28
CA ASN A 32 13.45 8.27 -14.14
C ASN A 32 13.86 6.95 -14.82
N ASN A 33 15.15 6.78 -15.11
CA ASN A 33 15.70 5.54 -15.68
C ASN A 33 15.57 4.32 -14.76
N GLU A 34 15.29 4.51 -13.46
CA GLU A 34 15.03 3.40 -12.54
C GLU A 34 13.72 2.67 -12.90
N LEU A 35 12.77 3.37 -13.53
CA LEU A 35 11.50 2.82 -14.02
C LEU A 35 11.66 2.04 -15.33
N ALA A 36 12.81 2.16 -16.00
CA ALA A 36 13.18 1.34 -17.16
C ALA A 36 14.08 0.15 -16.79
N SER A 37 14.53 0.06 -15.54
CA SER A 37 15.51 -0.95 -15.10
C SER A 37 14.94 -2.37 -15.01
N ALA A 38 15.82 -3.38 -14.97
CA ALA A 38 15.42 -4.78 -14.77
C ALA A 38 14.82 -5.03 -13.38
N ASN A 39 15.28 -4.29 -12.36
CA ASN A 39 14.83 -4.41 -10.96
C ASN A 39 13.73 -3.39 -10.60
N LYS A 40 13.14 -2.70 -11.58
CA LYS A 40 12.17 -1.62 -11.39
C LYS A 40 11.02 -2.01 -10.47
N GLU A 41 10.52 -3.24 -10.59
CA GLU A 41 9.38 -3.72 -9.78
C GLU A 41 9.73 -3.72 -8.29
N ARG A 42 10.94 -4.18 -7.94
CA ARG A 42 11.39 -4.27 -6.55
C ARG A 42 11.75 -2.89 -6.00
N LYS A 43 12.31 -2.01 -6.84
CA LYS A 43 12.55 -0.60 -6.51
C LYS A 43 11.25 0.14 -6.21
N VAL A 44 10.27 -0.01 -7.08
CA VAL A 44 8.93 0.59 -6.89
C VAL A 44 8.24 -0.01 -5.66
N ALA A 45 8.33 -1.33 -5.43
CA ALA A 45 7.76 -1.98 -4.26
C ALA A 45 8.37 -1.48 -2.94
N TYR A 46 9.71 -1.40 -2.89
CA TYR A 46 10.44 -0.83 -1.76
C TYR A 46 10.04 0.64 -1.53
N GLY A 47 9.94 1.41 -2.61
CA GLY A 47 9.59 2.83 -2.51
C GLY A 47 8.15 3.07 -2.07
N ILE A 48 7.19 2.30 -2.58
CA ILE A 48 5.80 2.29 -2.10
C ILE A 48 5.75 1.93 -0.61
N CYS A 49 6.48 0.90 -0.17
CA CYS A 49 6.54 0.53 1.25
C CYS A 49 7.06 1.67 2.12
N ASN A 50 8.07 2.42 1.66
CA ASN A 50 8.57 3.60 2.35
C ASN A 50 7.56 4.75 2.37
N SER A 51 6.98 5.13 1.23
CA SER A 51 5.98 6.20 1.14
C SER A 51 4.76 5.90 2.02
N VAL A 52 4.30 4.64 2.03
CA VAL A 52 3.21 4.19 2.91
C VAL A 52 3.61 4.30 4.38
N TYR A 53 4.81 3.87 4.75
CA TYR A 53 5.31 4.01 6.12
C TYR A 53 5.34 5.48 6.56
N GLU A 54 5.86 6.38 5.72
CA GLU A 54 6.00 7.80 6.01
C GLU A 54 4.63 8.49 6.10
N GLY A 55 3.78 8.30 5.08
CA GLY A 55 2.44 8.89 5.03
C GLY A 55 1.54 8.42 6.16
N VAL A 56 1.48 7.11 6.42
CA VAL A 56 0.65 6.56 7.51
C VAL A 56 1.16 7.00 8.88
N ASN A 57 2.48 7.08 9.10
CA ASN A 57 3.01 7.51 10.39
C ASN A 57 2.96 9.02 10.62
N ALA A 58 2.84 9.84 9.57
CA ALA A 58 2.56 11.26 9.70
C ALA A 58 1.12 11.55 10.18
N LEU A 59 0.18 10.61 9.99
CA LEU A 59 -1.20 10.76 10.44
C LEU A 59 -1.32 10.56 11.96
N ALA A 60 -1.74 11.61 12.65
CA ALA A 60 -1.94 11.61 14.10
C ALA A 60 -3.04 10.64 14.57
N ASN A 61 -4.09 10.44 13.78
CA ASN A 61 -5.31 9.73 14.18
C ASN A 61 -5.64 8.51 13.31
N LYS A 62 -4.66 7.84 12.69
CA LYS A 62 -4.90 6.66 11.84
C LYS A 62 -5.66 5.54 12.57
N LEU A 63 -6.62 4.90 11.89
CA LEU A 63 -7.40 3.77 12.44
C LEU A 63 -7.38 2.55 11.52
N GLY A 64 -7.28 1.37 12.13
CA GLY A 64 -7.38 0.07 11.44
C GLY A 64 -6.19 -0.32 10.58
N ILE A 65 -5.19 0.56 10.42
CA ILE A 65 -3.92 0.24 9.77
C ILE A 65 -2.76 0.73 10.65
N ALA A 66 -1.74 -0.10 10.81
CA ALA A 66 -0.47 0.27 11.42
C ALA A 66 0.67 -0.19 10.50
N VAL A 67 1.69 0.66 10.34
CA VAL A 67 2.85 0.34 9.48
C VAL A 67 4.12 0.57 10.28
N THR A 68 5.01 -0.42 10.30
CA THR A 68 6.31 -0.34 10.96
C THR A 68 7.44 -0.59 9.98
N ARG A 69 8.52 0.16 10.19
CA ARG A 69 9.81 0.05 9.49
C ARG A 69 10.89 -0.05 10.57
N PRO A 70 11.19 -1.27 11.09
CA PRO A 70 12.25 -1.45 12.08
C PRO A 70 13.61 -0.95 11.58
N ALA A 71 14.56 -0.79 12.51
CA ALA A 71 15.93 -0.42 12.15
C ALA A 71 16.57 -1.45 11.20
N LEU A 72 17.53 -0.99 10.40
CA LEU A 72 18.30 -1.83 9.48
C LEU A 72 19.04 -2.93 10.25
N VAL A 73 19.02 -4.14 9.70
CA VAL A 73 19.71 -5.31 10.27
C VAL A 73 20.84 -5.71 9.33
N GLY A 74 22.05 -5.91 9.86
CA GLY A 74 23.20 -6.36 9.06
C GLY A 74 22.92 -7.70 8.37
N ALA A 75 23.20 -7.78 7.07
CA ALA A 75 22.94 -8.96 6.23
C ALA A 75 24.21 -9.53 5.58
N GLY A 76 25.38 -8.99 5.93
CA GLY A 76 26.69 -9.38 5.39
C GLY A 76 27.52 -8.15 5.00
N ASP A 77 28.62 -8.39 4.31
CA ASP A 77 29.51 -7.31 3.87
C ASP A 77 28.78 -6.34 2.95
N ASN A 78 28.76 -5.06 3.34
CA ASN A 78 28.09 -3.98 2.60
C ASN A 78 26.60 -4.22 2.35
N LYS A 79 25.91 -5.04 3.16
CA LYS A 79 24.50 -5.36 2.98
C LYS A 79 23.71 -5.21 4.27
N VAL A 80 22.50 -4.66 4.14
CA VAL A 80 21.55 -4.50 5.24
C VAL A 80 20.16 -4.93 4.79
N ASN A 81 19.36 -5.45 5.71
CA ASN A 81 17.96 -5.77 5.48
C ASN A 81 17.08 -4.69 6.10
N GLN A 82 16.08 -4.26 5.31
CA GLN A 82 14.99 -3.41 5.74
C GLN A 82 13.68 -4.18 5.61
N THR A 83 13.01 -4.39 6.73
CA THR A 83 11.67 -5.00 6.75
C THR A 83 10.61 -3.91 6.86
N PHE A 84 9.46 -4.13 6.23
CA PHE A 84 8.23 -3.36 6.39
C PHE A 84 7.14 -4.31 6.85
N THR A 85 6.37 -3.90 7.85
CA THR A 85 5.18 -4.63 8.28
C THR A 85 3.98 -3.72 8.22
N LEU A 86 2.96 -4.09 7.44
CA LEU A 86 1.64 -3.48 7.49
C LEU A 86 0.70 -4.41 8.23
N THR A 87 0.07 -3.92 9.29
CA THR A 87 -1.00 -4.61 10.02
C THR A 87 -2.33 -3.96 9.65
N ALA A 88 -3.23 -4.72 9.06
CA ALA A 88 -4.58 -4.28 8.73
C ALA A 88 -5.60 -4.95 9.66
N GLN A 89 -6.56 -4.17 10.13
CA GLN A 89 -7.73 -4.66 10.86
C GLN A 89 -8.93 -4.69 9.93
N LEU A 90 -9.53 -5.86 9.82
CA LEU A 90 -10.57 -6.19 8.87
C LEU A 90 -11.80 -6.74 9.62
N MET A 91 -12.93 -6.64 8.95
CA MET A 91 -14.21 -7.19 9.35
C MET A 91 -14.70 -8.13 8.25
N VAL A 92 -15.17 -9.30 8.65
CA VAL A 92 -16.00 -10.17 7.81
C VAL A 92 -17.45 -9.86 8.10
N ASN A 93 -18.23 -9.57 7.07
CA ASN A 93 -19.67 -9.54 7.15
C ASN A 93 -20.22 -10.90 6.67
N HIS A 94 -20.72 -11.73 7.58
CA HIS A 94 -21.22 -13.06 7.24
C HIS A 94 -22.54 -13.04 6.45
N THR A 95 -23.24 -11.90 6.43
CA THR A 95 -24.46 -11.75 5.62
C THR A 95 -24.17 -11.47 4.15
N THR A 96 -23.12 -10.70 3.85
CA THR A 96 -22.71 -10.39 2.46
C THR A 96 -21.55 -11.26 1.98
N ALA A 97 -20.93 -12.04 2.86
CA ALA A 97 -19.70 -12.79 2.61
C ALA A 97 -18.52 -11.92 2.16
N GLU A 98 -18.50 -10.66 2.59
CA GLU A 98 -17.47 -9.69 2.23
C GLU A 98 -16.47 -9.48 3.36
N ILE A 99 -15.22 -9.19 2.96
CA ILE A 99 -14.15 -8.76 3.84
C ILE A 99 -13.83 -7.32 3.51
N ALA A 100 -13.87 -6.45 4.51
CA ALA A 100 -13.58 -5.03 4.34
C ALA A 100 -12.82 -4.48 5.56
N PRO A 101 -12.16 -3.32 5.44
CA PRO A 101 -11.66 -2.60 6.61
C PRO A 101 -12.77 -2.39 7.64
N ILE A 102 -12.41 -2.44 8.92
CA ILE A 102 -13.36 -2.04 9.97
C ILE A 102 -13.81 -0.60 9.69
N PRO A 103 -15.13 -0.32 9.60
CA PRO A 103 -15.62 1.03 9.32
C PRO A 103 -15.18 2.03 10.39
N LEU A 104 -15.16 3.31 10.03
CA LEU A 104 -14.75 4.36 10.96
C LEU A 104 -15.90 4.75 11.91
N PRO A 105 -15.58 5.18 13.16
CA PRO A 105 -16.56 5.82 14.03
C PRO A 105 -17.21 7.04 13.39
N ALA A 106 -18.48 7.26 13.71
CA ALA A 106 -19.21 8.43 13.20
C ALA A 106 -18.46 9.73 13.55
N GLY A 107 -18.21 10.57 12.55
CA GLY A 107 -17.50 11.85 12.72
C GLY A 107 -15.98 11.77 12.90
N ASN A 108 -15.36 10.59 12.78
CA ASN A 108 -13.93 10.42 13.03
C ASN A 108 -13.05 10.54 11.77
N ALA A 109 -11.89 11.18 11.93
CA ALA A 109 -10.94 11.53 10.87
C ALA A 109 -9.87 10.45 10.61
N GLY A 110 -9.93 9.29 11.26
CA GLY A 110 -8.93 8.23 11.13
C GLY A 110 -8.88 7.48 9.79
N LYS A 111 -9.48 8.06 8.77
CA LYS A 111 -9.37 7.65 7.37
C LYS A 111 -7.94 7.78 6.87
N ILE A 112 -7.62 7.01 5.85
CA ILE A 112 -6.36 7.14 5.11
C ILE A 112 -6.73 7.41 3.67
N SER A 113 -6.45 8.61 3.18
CA SER A 113 -6.63 8.96 1.78
C SER A 113 -5.37 8.68 0.97
N ILE A 114 -5.51 8.48 -0.35
CA ILE A 114 -4.34 8.28 -1.22
C ILE A 114 -3.44 9.52 -1.18
N HIS A 115 -4.00 10.74 -1.07
CA HIS A 115 -3.21 11.97 -0.92
C HIS A 115 -2.51 12.11 0.43
N ASN A 116 -2.86 11.31 1.44
CA ASN A 116 -2.03 11.22 2.65
C ASN A 116 -0.71 10.49 2.41
N LEU A 117 -0.64 9.66 1.36
CA LEU A 117 0.53 8.85 1.00
C LEU A 117 1.27 9.44 -0.21
N PHE A 118 0.51 9.94 -1.17
CA PHE A 118 0.94 10.45 -2.47
C PHE A 118 0.16 11.74 -2.79
N PRO A 119 0.62 12.91 -2.29
CA PRO A 119 -0.14 14.17 -2.31
C PRO A 119 -0.62 14.65 -3.69
N THR A 120 0.08 14.30 -4.75
CA THR A 120 -0.21 14.71 -6.14
C THR A 120 -0.59 13.55 -7.04
N ALA A 121 -0.82 12.36 -6.47
CA ALA A 121 -1.42 11.25 -7.19
C ALA A 121 -2.78 11.65 -7.78
N ALA A 122 -3.04 11.19 -8.99
CA ALA A 122 -4.25 11.53 -9.74
C ALA A 122 -4.81 10.31 -10.45
N ASP A 123 -6.12 10.33 -10.68
CA ASP A 123 -6.72 9.35 -11.58
C ASP A 123 -6.20 9.59 -13.00
N THR A 124 -5.90 8.52 -13.73
CA THR A 124 -5.42 8.59 -15.12
C THR A 124 -6.32 9.42 -16.05
N SER A 125 -7.62 9.49 -15.78
CA SER A 125 -8.57 10.36 -16.50
C SER A 125 -8.24 11.85 -16.39
N ALA A 126 -7.53 12.29 -15.35
CA ALA A 126 -7.08 13.66 -15.20
C ALA A 126 -5.98 14.04 -16.21
N TYR A 127 -5.33 13.06 -16.82
CA TYR A 127 -4.30 13.28 -17.84
C TYR A 127 -4.83 13.18 -19.27
N GLY A 128 -6.14 12.94 -19.46
CA GLY A 128 -6.77 12.67 -20.75
C GLY A 128 -7.08 11.18 -20.99
N GLY A 129 -6.59 10.30 -20.10
CA GLY A 129 -6.89 8.88 -20.07
C GLY A 129 -5.75 8.01 -20.58
N THR A 130 -6.10 6.87 -21.17
CA THR A 130 -5.12 5.98 -21.82
C THR A 130 -4.60 6.63 -23.10
N GLY A 131 -3.28 6.61 -23.31
CA GLY A 131 -2.61 7.23 -24.45
C GLY A 131 -1.82 8.49 -24.09
N ASP A 132 -2.02 9.04 -22.90
CA ASP A 132 -1.30 10.24 -22.43
C ASP A 132 -0.02 9.90 -21.66
N THR A 133 0.92 10.85 -21.68
CA THR A 133 2.23 10.73 -21.02
C THR A 133 2.30 11.71 -19.85
N PRO A 134 1.93 11.29 -18.62
CA PRO A 134 1.90 12.18 -17.45
C PRO A 134 3.30 12.55 -16.94
N GLY A 135 4.36 11.97 -17.52
CA GLY A 135 5.73 12.02 -17.05
C GLY A 135 6.12 10.76 -16.26
N ALA A 136 7.29 10.81 -15.61
CA ALA A 136 7.83 9.68 -14.89
C ALA A 136 7.01 9.34 -13.63
N GLY A 137 6.62 8.07 -13.50
CA GLY A 137 5.86 7.57 -12.37
C GLY A 137 5.35 6.17 -12.59
N VAL A 138 4.36 5.77 -11.80
CA VAL A 138 3.73 4.46 -11.91
C VAL A 138 2.22 4.60 -11.94
N VAL A 139 1.56 3.77 -12.75
CA VAL A 139 0.11 3.63 -12.72
C VAL A 139 -0.22 2.34 -11.98
N ILE A 140 -1.02 2.46 -10.93
CA ILE A 140 -1.66 1.31 -10.26
C ILE A 140 -3.02 1.14 -10.93
N PRO A 141 -3.23 0.13 -11.79
CA PRO A 141 -4.49 -0.01 -12.52
C PRO A 141 -5.65 -0.31 -11.58
N HIS A 142 -6.82 0.23 -11.88
CA HIS A 142 -8.04 -0.05 -11.11
C HIS A 142 -8.37 -1.55 -11.14
N ALA A 143 -8.22 -2.18 -12.31
CA ALA A 143 -8.45 -3.62 -12.49
C ALA A 143 -7.54 -4.48 -11.59
N LEU A 144 -6.31 -4.03 -11.31
CA LEU A 144 -5.37 -4.73 -10.43
C LEU A 144 -5.92 -4.79 -9.01
N VAL A 145 -6.24 -3.64 -8.41
CA VAL A 145 -6.72 -3.56 -7.02
C VAL A 145 -8.14 -4.11 -6.85
N GLN A 146 -8.99 -4.01 -7.88
CA GLN A 146 -10.30 -4.67 -7.91
C GLN A 146 -10.19 -6.19 -7.87
N GLY A 147 -9.16 -6.77 -8.51
CA GLY A 147 -8.85 -8.19 -8.41
C GLY A 147 -8.60 -8.69 -6.99
N TYR A 148 -8.23 -7.79 -6.07
CA TYR A 148 -8.03 -8.07 -4.64
C TYR A 148 -9.11 -7.45 -3.75
N GLY A 149 -10.28 -7.10 -4.32
CA GLY A 149 -11.49 -6.76 -3.56
C GLY A 149 -11.65 -5.29 -3.18
N SER A 150 -10.82 -4.37 -3.69
CA SER A 150 -11.02 -2.93 -3.47
C SER A 150 -11.93 -2.30 -4.55
N ALA A 151 -12.66 -1.26 -4.17
CA ALA A 151 -13.37 -0.43 -5.14
C ALA A 151 -12.42 0.55 -5.87
N VAL A 152 -12.91 1.18 -6.94
CA VAL A 152 -12.20 2.31 -7.56
C VAL A 152 -12.15 3.47 -6.55
N PRO A 153 -10.96 4.00 -6.21
CA PRO A 153 -10.85 5.17 -5.36
C PRO A 153 -11.64 6.37 -5.89
N ALA A 154 -12.47 6.96 -5.04
CA ALA A 154 -13.18 8.21 -5.33
C ALA A 154 -12.69 9.31 -4.38
N ASN A 155 -12.52 10.53 -4.90
CA ASN A 155 -12.04 11.68 -4.13
C ASN A 155 -10.72 11.39 -3.39
N LEU A 156 -9.62 11.19 -4.14
CA LEU A 156 -8.29 10.79 -3.63
C LEU A 156 -7.78 11.62 -2.43
N ALA A 157 -8.21 12.89 -2.34
CA ALA A 157 -7.87 13.81 -1.26
C ALA A 157 -8.55 13.48 0.08
N THR A 158 -9.83 13.10 0.03
CA THR A 158 -10.71 13.11 1.21
C THR A 158 -11.41 11.79 1.48
N GLY A 159 -11.39 10.84 0.54
CA GLY A 159 -11.95 9.49 0.70
C GLY A 159 -11.14 8.62 1.66
N ASP A 160 -11.79 7.61 2.23
CA ASP A 160 -11.12 6.53 2.97
C ASP A 160 -10.74 5.43 1.98
N HIS A 161 -9.44 5.16 1.84
CA HIS A 161 -8.85 4.27 0.85
C HIS A 161 -8.05 3.14 1.50
N ARG A 162 -8.42 2.77 2.73
CA ARG A 162 -7.78 1.67 3.47
C ARG A 162 -7.93 0.33 2.74
N ASP A 163 -9.07 0.09 2.10
CA ASP A 163 -9.32 -1.10 1.28
C ASP A 163 -8.38 -1.13 0.06
N TRP A 164 -8.19 0.00 -0.62
CA TRP A 164 -7.27 0.14 -1.75
C TRP A 164 -5.82 -0.15 -1.35
N LEU A 165 -5.38 0.41 -0.22
CA LEU A 165 -4.04 0.15 0.31
C LEU A 165 -3.85 -1.34 0.64
N ILE A 166 -4.85 -1.98 1.24
CA ILE A 166 -4.80 -3.42 1.57
C ILE A 166 -4.78 -4.27 0.30
N ALA A 167 -5.59 -3.94 -0.70
CA ALA A 167 -5.60 -4.60 -2.00
C ALA A 167 -4.26 -4.47 -2.74
N LEU A 168 -3.62 -3.29 -2.67
CA LEU A 168 -2.27 -3.08 -3.19
C LEU A 168 -1.26 -4.03 -2.52
N TYR A 169 -1.30 -4.16 -1.20
CA TYR A 169 -0.41 -5.07 -0.45
C TYR A 169 -0.67 -6.54 -0.77
N PHE A 170 -1.93 -6.94 -0.98
CA PHE A 170 -2.27 -8.28 -1.49
C PHE A 170 -1.69 -8.50 -2.90
N SER A 171 -1.82 -7.52 -3.79
CA SER A 171 -1.25 -7.62 -5.14
C SER A 171 0.27 -7.75 -5.12
N MET A 172 0.95 -7.01 -4.25
CA MET A 172 2.40 -7.10 -4.05
C MET A 172 2.81 -8.47 -3.53
N LEU A 173 2.07 -9.02 -2.58
CA LEU A 173 2.35 -10.34 -2.02
C LEU A 173 2.22 -11.45 -3.07
N ASP A 174 1.20 -11.37 -3.92
CA ASP A 174 0.88 -12.37 -4.93
C ASP A 174 1.79 -12.28 -6.17
N GLN A 175 2.19 -11.06 -6.57
CA GLN A 175 2.85 -10.84 -7.86
C GLN A 175 4.34 -10.53 -7.77
N LEU A 176 4.85 -10.06 -6.62
CA LEU A 176 6.30 -9.84 -6.49
C LEU A 176 7.02 -11.16 -6.27
N GLU A 177 7.82 -11.55 -7.26
CA GLU A 177 8.63 -12.76 -7.13
C GLU A 177 9.85 -12.53 -6.21
N PRO A 178 10.17 -13.49 -5.33
CA PRO A 178 11.36 -13.43 -4.49
C PRO A 178 12.65 -13.21 -5.28
N SER A 179 13.59 -12.47 -4.71
CA SER A 179 14.92 -12.25 -5.29
C SER A 179 15.96 -11.95 -4.21
N THR A 180 17.21 -11.72 -4.60
CA THR A 180 18.23 -11.19 -3.68
C THR A 180 17.87 -9.81 -3.13
N ALA A 181 17.08 -9.03 -3.87
CA ALA A 181 16.59 -7.71 -3.50
C ALA A 181 15.34 -7.79 -2.59
N LEU A 182 14.45 -8.75 -2.84
CA LEU A 182 13.24 -9.03 -2.05
C LEU A 182 13.39 -10.40 -1.37
N VAL A 183 13.97 -10.39 -0.17
CA VAL A 183 14.34 -11.60 0.57
C VAL A 183 13.16 -12.28 1.25
N SER A 184 12.07 -11.56 1.48
CA SER A 184 10.83 -12.15 2.03
C SER A 184 9.60 -11.35 1.64
N SER A 185 8.53 -12.05 1.26
CA SER A 185 7.17 -11.52 1.14
C SER A 185 6.24 -12.52 1.84
N THR A 186 5.64 -12.13 2.96
CA THR A 186 4.81 -13.05 3.75
C THR A 186 3.54 -12.36 4.24
N ARG A 187 2.49 -13.16 4.40
CA ARG A 187 1.28 -12.78 5.11
C ARG A 187 1.18 -13.55 6.41
N GLY A 188 1.00 -12.83 7.51
CA GLY A 188 0.74 -13.43 8.80
C GLY A 188 -0.69 -13.97 8.91
N ASN A 189 -0.87 -14.90 9.85
CA ASN A 189 -2.17 -15.49 10.16
C ASN A 189 -3.21 -14.41 10.51
N ALA A 190 -4.48 -14.70 10.20
CA ALA A 190 -5.58 -13.91 10.70
C ALA A 190 -5.71 -14.11 12.21
N VAL A 191 -5.57 -13.04 12.98
CA VAL A 191 -5.70 -13.06 14.45
C VAL A 191 -7.03 -12.42 14.81
N GLY A 192 -7.93 -13.19 15.43
CA GLY A 192 -9.23 -12.69 15.85
C GLY A 192 -9.13 -11.50 16.81
N LEU A 193 -10.02 -10.54 16.66
CA LEU A 193 -10.15 -9.36 17.51
C LEU A 193 -11.53 -9.39 18.18
N THR A 194 -11.56 -9.17 19.49
CA THR A 194 -12.82 -8.91 20.18
C THR A 194 -13.25 -7.47 19.89
N PRO A 195 -14.45 -7.21 19.37
CA PRO A 195 -14.91 -5.85 19.13
C PRO A 195 -15.00 -5.11 20.48
N PRO A 196 -14.30 -3.98 20.66
CA PRO A 196 -14.38 -3.23 21.90
C PRO A 196 -15.78 -2.60 22.05
N ALA A 197 -16.21 -2.40 23.31
CA ALA A 197 -17.57 -1.97 23.64
C ALA A 197 -17.97 -0.61 23.03
N ASN A 198 -16.99 0.22 22.66
CA ASN A 198 -17.24 1.49 21.99
C ASN A 198 -17.71 1.33 20.53
N PHE A 199 -17.61 0.15 19.91
CA PHE A 199 -18.09 -0.08 18.54
C PHE A 199 -19.60 0.16 18.41
N THR A 200 -20.37 0.00 19.49
CA THR A 200 -21.83 0.16 19.52
C THR A 200 -22.28 1.13 20.62
N GLY A 201 -21.35 1.92 21.16
CA GLY A 201 -21.60 2.87 22.27
C GLY A 201 -21.73 4.32 21.81
N ALA A 202 -21.36 5.28 22.67
CA ALA A 202 -21.48 6.71 22.39
C ALA A 202 -20.65 7.20 21.17
N ASN A 203 -19.59 6.46 20.81
CA ASN A 203 -18.77 6.68 19.63
C ASN A 203 -18.86 5.48 18.68
N ALA A 204 -20.09 5.04 18.37
CA ALA A 204 -20.34 3.87 17.56
C ALA A 204 -19.64 3.94 16.19
N ILE A 205 -19.23 2.77 15.72
CA ILE A 205 -18.75 2.61 14.36
C ILE A 205 -19.92 2.84 13.40
N THR A 206 -19.66 3.64 12.37
CA THR A 206 -20.67 3.91 11.34
C THR A 206 -21.05 2.60 10.66
N GLY A 207 -22.35 2.27 10.65
CA GLY A 207 -22.86 1.08 9.97
C GLY A 207 -22.64 -0.24 10.71
N ILE A 208 -22.34 -0.23 12.01
CA ILE A 208 -22.38 -1.41 12.89
C ILE A 208 -23.28 -1.12 14.08
N ASN A 209 -24.39 -1.84 14.18
CA ASN A 209 -25.26 -1.80 15.35
C ASN A 209 -24.98 -2.99 16.28
N ALA A 210 -25.48 -2.94 17.52
CA ALA A 210 -25.32 -4.02 18.49
C ALA A 210 -25.83 -5.38 17.98
N ASP A 211 -26.96 -5.37 17.27
CA ASP A 211 -27.57 -6.57 16.70
C ASP A 211 -26.77 -7.18 15.55
N ASP A 212 -25.83 -6.43 14.97
CA ASP A 212 -24.98 -6.92 13.88
C ASP A 212 -23.74 -7.67 14.39
N LEU A 213 -23.35 -7.48 15.65
CA LEU A 213 -22.12 -8.06 16.21
C LEU A 213 -22.07 -9.60 16.08
N PRO A 214 -23.17 -10.36 16.30
CA PRO A 214 -23.18 -11.80 16.10
C PRO A 214 -23.00 -12.23 14.63
N LEU A 215 -23.27 -11.33 13.68
CA LEU A 215 -23.19 -11.57 12.23
C LEU A 215 -21.86 -11.12 11.63
N ARG A 216 -20.92 -10.68 12.47
CA ARG A 216 -19.63 -10.11 12.04
C ARG A 216 -18.49 -10.76 12.80
N SER A 217 -17.35 -10.87 12.13
CA SER A 217 -16.09 -11.26 12.79
C SER A 217 -15.02 -10.24 12.48
N PHE A 218 -14.18 -9.96 13.47
CA PHE A 218 -13.12 -8.96 13.36
C PHE A 218 -11.78 -9.67 13.50
N PHE A 219 -10.81 -9.28 12.70
CA PHE A 219 -9.48 -9.87 12.75
C PHE A 219 -8.42 -8.87 12.28
N SER A 220 -7.18 -9.11 12.66
CA SER A 220 -6.02 -8.46 12.06
C SER A 220 -5.25 -9.44 11.18
N THR A 221 -4.61 -8.92 10.14
CA THR A 221 -3.64 -9.67 9.32
C THR A 221 -2.44 -8.77 9.08
N THR A 222 -1.27 -9.39 8.94
CA THR A 222 -0.02 -8.67 8.69
C THR A 222 0.53 -9.01 7.32
N PHE A 223 1.12 -8.02 6.67
CA PHE A 223 1.88 -8.17 5.45
C PHE A 223 3.31 -7.76 5.75
N ASN A 224 4.26 -8.61 5.41
CA ASN A 224 5.66 -8.37 5.69
C ASN A 224 6.47 -8.47 4.40
N PHE A 225 7.23 -7.41 4.12
CA PHE A 225 8.15 -7.35 3.00
C PHE A 225 9.56 -7.06 3.52
N GLY A 226 10.51 -7.93 3.19
CA GLY A 226 11.92 -7.80 3.54
C GLY A 226 12.71 -7.49 2.29
N PHE A 227 13.37 -6.33 2.28
CA PHE A 227 14.24 -5.90 1.20
C PHE A 227 15.69 -5.90 1.66
N GLN A 228 16.59 -6.37 0.80
CA GLN A 228 18.03 -6.28 1.03
C GLN A 228 18.57 -5.08 0.26
N LEU A 229 19.31 -4.24 0.96
CA LEU A 229 19.98 -3.07 0.42
C LEU A 229 21.49 -3.31 0.42
N ALA A 230 22.16 -2.89 -0.64
CA ALA A 230 23.61 -2.88 -0.76
C ALA A 230 24.14 -1.44 -0.59
N LEU A 231 25.20 -1.29 0.20
CA LEU A 231 25.93 -0.04 0.32
C LEU A 231 26.73 0.19 -0.95
N ASN A 232 26.44 1.27 -1.63
CA ASN A 232 27.31 1.81 -2.65
C ASN A 232 28.44 2.59 -1.98
N GLN A 233 29.62 1.98 -1.91
CA GLN A 233 30.77 2.58 -1.25
C GLN A 233 31.26 3.88 -1.90
N GLN A 234 30.95 4.11 -3.18
CA GLN A 234 31.41 5.31 -3.89
C GLN A 234 30.62 6.54 -3.45
N ASN A 235 29.31 6.39 -3.28
CA ASN A 235 28.40 7.50 -2.97
C ASN A 235 27.95 7.51 -1.51
N GLN A 236 28.27 6.46 -0.74
CA GLN A 236 27.85 6.25 0.64
C GLN A 236 26.31 6.25 0.79
N ASP A 237 25.62 5.72 -0.21
CA ASP A 237 24.17 5.52 -0.22
C ASP A 237 23.81 4.02 -0.25
N PHE A 238 22.57 3.70 0.14
CA PHE A 238 22.02 2.36 0.05
C PHE A 238 21.05 2.28 -1.12
N ASP A 239 21.21 1.28 -1.98
CA ASP A 239 20.25 0.91 -3.04
C ASP A 239 19.85 -0.56 -2.86
N LEU A 240 18.77 -1.00 -3.50
CA LEU A 240 18.39 -2.41 -3.52
C LEU A 240 19.54 -3.27 -4.05
N ALA A 241 19.83 -4.34 -3.31
CA ALA A 241 20.83 -5.30 -3.72
C ALA A 241 20.43 -5.92 -5.07
N ALA A 242 21.38 -5.94 -6.01
CA ALA A 242 21.20 -6.63 -7.30
C ALA A 242 21.07 -8.15 -7.13
#